data_AF-A0A535DB98-F1
#
_entry.id   AF-A0A535DB98-F1
#
_cell.length_a   1.000
_cell.length_b   1.000
_cell.length_c   1.000
_cell.angle_alpha   90.00
_cell.angle_beta   90.00
_cell.angle_gamma   90.00
#
_symmetry.space_group_name_H-M   'P 1'
#
loop_
_entity.id
_entity.type
_entity.pdbx_description
1 polymer ?
#
loop_
_entity_poly.entity_id
_entity_poly.type
_entity_poly.pdbx_seq_one_letter_code
_entity_poly.pdbx_strand_id
1 'polypeptide(L)'
;MIAPALIVLAPGEAAPEGLEDSAIRPPADAPPAALREIFRVALQNAVLKLEVKQLEEQARRQHRQFEELNRIGIALSAERDIGKLQEFILTTMRQLTNADGASLWRKTVGEDGSPQLFLASSQNNSLANTYQAFTVPVDEKTVVGYTVTVGWSQVYEDAYNPPPGKPRGGKSFDQQFGYRTKSMLTVPMRNYNNEVVGAVQLINAKRRFETKLTVDNVPTEVVSFRPEDLEMIESIASQAAVARRSSTASCRRA
;
A
#
# COMPACT_ATOMS: atom_id res chain seq x y z
N MET A 1 -10.72 -13.21 23.13
CA MET A 1 -11.69 -14.04 23.86
C MET A 1 -12.38 -14.95 22.86
N ILE A 2 -12.55 -16.23 23.18
CA ILE A 2 -13.27 -17.20 22.33
C ILE A 2 -14.76 -17.09 22.69
N ALA A 3 -15.59 -16.65 21.75
CA ALA A 3 -17.04 -16.64 21.92
C ALA A 3 -17.62 -17.99 21.47
N PRO A 4 -18.61 -18.56 22.19
CA PRO A 4 -19.21 -19.84 21.82
C PRO A 4 -20.03 -19.70 20.53
N ALA A 5 -19.89 -20.66 19.62
CA ALA A 5 -20.66 -20.68 18.37
C ALA A 5 -22.14 -21.01 18.61
N LEU A 6 -22.45 -21.79 19.64
CA LEU A 6 -23.80 -22.19 20.02
C LEU A 6 -23.87 -22.34 21.55
N ILE A 7 -24.95 -21.85 22.16
CA ILE A 7 -25.28 -22.00 23.57
C ILE A 7 -26.57 -22.80 23.66
N VAL A 8 -26.56 -23.89 24.42
CA VAL A 8 -27.77 -24.70 24.65
C VAL A 8 -28.30 -24.37 26.03
N LEU A 9 -29.51 -23.83 26.09
CA LEU A 9 -30.15 -23.40 27.34
C LEU A 9 -30.96 -24.53 27.96
N ALA A 10 -30.85 -24.69 29.27
CA ALA A 10 -31.75 -25.52 30.05
C ALA A 10 -33.17 -24.89 30.14
N PRO A 11 -34.20 -25.66 30.53
CA PRO A 11 -35.52 -25.11 30.81
C PRO A 11 -35.45 -24.01 31.87
N GLY A 12 -36.01 -22.83 31.56
CA GLY A 12 -36.03 -21.68 32.47
C GLY A 12 -34.74 -20.84 32.49
N GLU A 13 -33.67 -21.27 31.82
CA GLU A 13 -32.41 -20.53 31.75
C GLU A 13 -32.47 -19.39 30.74
N ALA A 14 -32.03 -18.19 31.09
CA ALA A 14 -31.95 -17.05 30.17
C ALA A 14 -30.68 -17.10 29.33
N ALA A 15 -30.74 -16.57 28.10
CA ALA A 15 -29.54 -16.39 27.29
C ALA A 15 -28.59 -15.38 27.97
N PRO A 16 -27.27 -15.62 27.95
CA PRO A 16 -26.30 -14.61 28.38
C PRO A 16 -26.42 -13.34 27.54
N GLU A 17 -26.25 -12.19 28.19
CA GLU A 17 -26.33 -10.88 27.55
C GLU A 17 -25.31 -10.76 26.40
N GLY A 18 -25.80 -10.36 25.22
CA GLY A 18 -25.00 -10.22 24.00
C GLY A 18 -24.72 -11.53 23.24
N LEU A 19 -25.28 -12.66 23.68
CA LEU A 19 -25.18 -13.97 23.02
C LEU A 19 -26.55 -14.59 22.70
N GLU A 20 -27.61 -13.77 22.69
CA GLU A 20 -28.99 -14.18 22.44
C GLU A 20 -29.14 -14.85 21.06
N ASP A 21 -28.44 -14.32 20.05
CA ASP A 21 -28.44 -14.82 18.68
C ASP A 21 -27.72 -16.17 18.48
N SER A 22 -26.97 -16.60 19.49
CA SER A 22 -26.23 -17.87 19.54
C SER A 22 -26.86 -18.87 20.52
N ALA A 23 -27.94 -18.51 21.21
CA ALA A 23 -28.60 -19.37 22.18
C ALA A 23 -29.79 -20.13 21.57
N ILE A 24 -29.89 -21.43 21.88
CA ILE A 24 -31.01 -22.30 21.49
C ILE A 24 -31.55 -23.05 22.70
N ARG A 25 -32.88 -23.12 22.82
CA ARG A 25 -33.56 -23.98 23.78
C ARG A 25 -34.26 -25.12 23.05
N PRO A 26 -33.70 -26.35 23.07
CA PRO A 26 -34.36 -27.49 22.44
C PRO A 26 -35.62 -27.91 23.22
N PRO A 27 -36.64 -28.50 22.57
CA PRO A 27 -37.81 -29.03 23.25
C PRO A 27 -37.41 -30.17 24.21
N ALA A 28 -37.99 -30.19 25.42
CA ALA A 28 -37.63 -31.13 26.48
C ALA A 28 -38.01 -32.59 26.16
N ASP A 29 -38.98 -32.79 25.26
CA ASP A 29 -39.56 -34.08 24.85
C ASP A 29 -39.12 -34.52 23.45
N ALA A 30 -38.20 -33.79 22.81
CA ALA A 30 -37.75 -34.11 21.45
C ALA A 30 -37.00 -35.45 21.40
N PRO A 31 -37.33 -36.36 20.45
CA PRO A 31 -36.62 -37.60 20.28
C PRO A 31 -35.16 -37.35 19.85
N PRO A 32 -34.20 -38.26 20.14
CA PRO A 32 -32.78 -38.05 19.85
C PRO A 32 -32.47 -37.71 18.39
N ALA A 33 -33.25 -38.23 17.44
CA ALA A 33 -33.12 -37.89 16.02
C ALA A 33 -33.48 -36.41 15.74
N ALA A 34 -34.55 -35.90 16.35
CA ALA A 34 -34.94 -34.49 16.22
C ALA A 34 -33.92 -33.56 16.88
N LEU A 35 -33.39 -33.91 18.07
CA LEU A 35 -32.32 -33.16 18.72
C LEU A 35 -31.06 -33.07 17.85
N ARG A 36 -30.66 -34.18 17.22
CA ARG A 36 -29.51 -34.21 16.30
C ARG A 36 -29.71 -33.25 15.12
N GLU A 37 -30.89 -33.25 14.53
CA GLU A 37 -31.23 -32.36 13.42
C GLU A 37 -31.25 -30.88 13.84
N ILE A 38 -31.82 -30.57 15.01
CA ILE A 38 -31.82 -29.22 15.58
C ILE A 38 -30.39 -28.72 15.77
N PHE A 39 -29.52 -29.52 16.39
CA PHE A 39 -28.13 -29.11 16.60
C PHE A 39 -27.34 -29.01 15.29
N ARG A 40 -27.57 -29.91 14.33
CA ARG A 40 -26.95 -29.84 13.00
C ARG A 40 -27.28 -28.52 12.31
N VAL A 41 -28.55 -28.14 12.28
CA VAL A 41 -29.01 -26.88 11.68
C VAL A 41 -28.48 -25.68 12.46
N ALA A 42 -28.52 -25.72 13.80
CA ALA A 42 -28.04 -24.62 14.64
C ALA A 42 -26.54 -24.37 14.45
N LEU A 43 -25.72 -25.43 14.37
CA LEU A 43 -24.29 -25.33 14.09
C LEU A 43 -24.01 -24.80 12.68
N GLN A 44 -24.75 -25.28 11.66
CA GLN A 44 -24.64 -24.75 10.30
C GLN A 44 -24.96 -23.25 10.24
N ASN A 45 -26.05 -22.83 10.89
CA ASN A 45 -26.44 -21.42 10.97
C ASN A 45 -25.40 -20.58 11.72
N ALA A 46 -24.81 -21.10 12.80
CA ALA A 46 -23.75 -20.41 13.53
C ALA A 46 -22.51 -20.18 12.66
N VAL A 47 -22.06 -21.21 11.93
CA VAL A 47 -20.94 -21.10 10.98
C VAL A 47 -21.25 -20.10 9.87
N LEU A 48 -22.45 -20.17 9.28
CA LEU A 48 -22.90 -19.24 8.25
C LEU A 48 -22.92 -17.79 8.74
N LYS A 49 -23.41 -17.52 9.97
CA LYS A 49 -23.41 -16.18 10.55
C LYS A 49 -21.99 -15.62 10.70
N LEU A 50 -21.02 -16.46 11.09
CA LEU A 50 -19.61 -16.06 11.19
C LEU A 50 -19.02 -15.72 9.82
N GLU A 51 -19.29 -16.54 8.82
CA GLU A 51 -18.84 -16.31 7.44
C GLU A 51 -19.44 -15.03 6.85
N VAL A 52 -20.74 -14.80 7.02
CA VAL A 52 -21.41 -13.55 6.61
C VAL A 52 -20.76 -12.35 7.27
N LYS A 53 -20.51 -12.40 8.58
CA LYS A 53 -19.85 -11.30 9.29
C LYS A 53 -18.45 -11.02 8.75
N GLN A 54 -17.66 -12.05 8.46
CA GLN A 54 -16.33 -11.90 7.86
C GLN A 54 -16.39 -11.28 6.47
N LEU A 55 -17.31 -11.74 5.63
CA LEU A 55 -17.53 -11.21 4.29
C LEU A 55 -18.00 -9.75 4.33
N GLU A 56 -18.90 -9.40 5.24
CA GLU A 56 -19.34 -8.02 5.44
C GLU A 56 -18.19 -7.11 5.88
N GLU A 57 -17.35 -7.56 6.81
CA GLU A 57 -16.16 -6.81 7.23
C GLU A 57 -15.17 -6.63 6.07
N GLN A 58 -14.96 -7.67 5.27
CA GLN A 58 -14.11 -7.60 4.07
C GLN A 58 -14.69 -6.64 3.03
N ALA A 59 -15.98 -6.73 2.73
CA ALA A 59 -16.66 -5.83 1.80
C ALA A 59 -16.57 -4.37 2.27
N ARG A 60 -16.78 -4.12 3.57
CA ARG A 60 -16.61 -2.79 4.17
C ARG A 60 -15.17 -2.29 4.06
N ARG A 61 -14.17 -3.17 4.24
CA ARG A 61 -12.75 -2.81 4.06
C ARG A 61 -12.44 -2.44 2.61
N GLN A 62 -12.87 -3.27 1.66
CA GLN A 62 -12.66 -3.03 0.23
C GLN A 62 -13.39 -1.77 -0.25
N HIS A 63 -14.62 -1.53 0.22
CA HIS A 63 -15.38 -0.34 -0.15
C HIS A 63 -14.67 0.94 0.31
N ARG A 64 -14.20 0.98 1.57
CA ARG A 64 -13.42 2.13 2.07
C ARG A 64 -12.13 2.37 1.28
N GLN A 65 -11.41 1.29 0.92
CA GLN A 65 -10.22 1.40 0.09
C GLN A 65 -10.54 1.96 -1.31
N PHE A 66 -11.64 1.50 -1.91
CA PHE A 66 -12.10 1.98 -3.21
C PHE A 66 -12.48 3.47 -3.16
N GLU A 67 -13.24 3.90 -2.15
CA GLU A 67 -13.60 5.31 -1.97
C GLU A 67 -12.37 6.21 -1.85
N GLU A 68 -11.38 5.77 -1.06
CA GLU A 68 -10.14 6.54 -0.88
C GLU A 68 -9.32 6.63 -2.16
N LEU A 69 -9.16 5.51 -2.89
CA LEU A 69 -8.48 5.51 -4.19
C LEU A 69 -9.21 6.36 -5.23
N ASN A 70 -10.55 6.32 -5.24
CA ASN A 70 -11.35 7.12 -6.15
C ASN A 70 -11.23 8.62 -5.83
N ARG A 71 -11.25 8.98 -4.54
CA ARG A 71 -11.01 10.35 -4.07
C ARG A 71 -9.65 10.87 -4.52
N ILE A 72 -8.61 10.06 -4.37
CA ILE A 72 -7.25 10.38 -4.84
C ILE A 72 -7.25 10.54 -6.36
N GLY A 73 -7.83 9.59 -7.11
CA GLY A 73 -7.89 9.65 -8.57
C GLY A 73 -8.59 10.90 -9.12
N ILE A 74 -9.69 11.32 -8.48
CA ILE A 74 -10.39 12.57 -8.83
C ILE A 74 -9.49 13.78 -8.58
N ALA A 75 -8.82 13.84 -7.42
CA ALA A 75 -7.90 14.92 -7.10
C ALA A 75 -6.71 14.98 -8.09
N LEU A 76 -6.15 13.83 -8.44
CA LEU A 76 -5.07 13.71 -9.42
C LEU A 76 -5.49 14.17 -10.83
N SER A 77 -6.73 13.89 -11.23
CA SER A 77 -7.25 14.26 -12.55
C SER A 77 -7.61 15.75 -12.65
N ALA A 78 -7.98 16.38 -11.53
CA ALA A 78 -8.35 17.79 -11.47
C ALA A 78 -7.14 18.73 -11.52
N GLU A 79 -5.98 18.29 -11.00
CA GLU A 79 -4.76 19.10 -10.98
C GLU A 79 -4.10 19.19 -12.36
N ARG A 80 -3.91 20.41 -12.85
CA ARG A 80 -3.36 20.69 -14.19
C ARG A 80 -1.87 21.02 -14.14
N ASP A 81 -1.38 21.50 -13.00
CA ASP A 81 0.02 21.79 -12.78
C ASP A 81 0.79 20.50 -12.47
N ILE A 82 1.72 20.15 -13.36
CA ILE A 82 2.49 18.90 -13.27
C ILE A 82 3.37 18.87 -12.00
N GLY A 83 3.91 20.01 -11.56
CA GLY A 83 4.73 20.10 -10.36
C GLY A 83 3.89 19.85 -9.11
N LYS A 84 2.76 20.55 -8.98
CA LYS A 84 1.82 20.35 -7.86
C LYS A 84 1.25 18.94 -7.83
N LEU A 85 0.91 18.38 -9.00
CA LEU A 85 0.45 17.00 -9.11
C LEU A 85 1.50 16.02 -8.57
N GLN A 86 2.76 16.17 -8.94
CA GLN A 86 3.85 15.33 -8.45
C GLN A 86 4.02 15.45 -6.92
N GLU A 87 3.97 16.66 -6.38
CA GLU A 87 4.04 16.89 -4.93
C GLU A 87 2.86 16.27 -4.18
N PHE A 88 1.65 16.39 -4.73
CA PHE A 88 0.45 15.79 -4.16
C PHE A 88 0.52 14.25 -4.16
N ILE A 89 0.98 13.64 -5.26
CA ILE A 89 1.20 12.19 -5.35
C ILE A 89 2.16 11.73 -4.25
N LEU A 90 3.33 12.36 -4.14
CA LEU A 90 4.34 11.96 -3.17
C LEU A 90 3.85 12.16 -1.72
N THR A 91 3.13 13.25 -1.45
CA THR A 91 2.53 13.52 -0.13
C THR A 91 1.54 12.42 0.24
N THR A 92 0.62 12.11 -0.67
CA THR A 92 -0.43 11.09 -0.49
C THR A 92 0.20 9.72 -0.24
N MET A 93 1.14 9.30 -1.10
CA MET A 93 1.83 8.02 -0.97
C MET A 93 2.57 7.89 0.37
N ARG A 94 3.24 8.96 0.82
CA ARG A 94 3.94 8.97 2.11
C ARG A 94 2.99 8.89 3.30
N GLN A 95 1.88 9.62 3.28
CA GLN A 95 0.91 9.60 4.37
C GLN A 95 0.23 8.23 4.50
N LEU A 96 -0.11 7.60 3.37
CA LEU A 96 -0.77 6.28 3.37
C LEU A 96 0.13 5.15 3.88
N THR A 97 1.44 5.26 3.65
CA THR A 97 2.42 4.20 3.97
C THR A 97 3.31 4.54 5.16
N ASN A 98 3.10 5.69 5.79
CA ASN A 98 3.99 6.28 6.79
C ASN A 98 5.46 6.42 6.33
N ALA A 99 5.71 6.53 5.02
CA ALA A 99 7.06 6.64 4.50
C ALA A 99 7.70 7.99 4.84
N ASP A 100 8.97 7.94 5.24
CA ASP A 100 9.72 9.15 5.55
C ASP A 100 10.07 9.95 4.30
N GLY A 101 10.47 9.26 3.24
CA GLY A 101 10.80 9.87 1.96
C GLY A 101 10.07 9.22 0.79
N ALA A 102 9.84 10.01 -0.26
CA ALA A 102 9.35 9.51 -1.53
C ALA A 102 9.93 10.31 -2.70
N SER A 103 10.08 9.66 -3.86
CA SER A 103 10.60 10.25 -5.07
C SER A 103 9.86 9.73 -6.30
N LEU A 104 9.70 10.60 -7.30
CA LEU A 104 9.09 10.28 -8.59
C LEU A 104 10.13 10.37 -9.69
N TRP A 105 10.30 9.27 -10.40
CA TRP A 105 11.28 9.09 -11.47
C TRP A 105 10.58 8.99 -12.81
N ARG A 106 11.02 9.78 -13.77
CA ARG A 106 10.46 9.79 -15.13
C ARG A 106 11.46 9.19 -16.11
N LYS A 107 11.02 8.22 -16.90
CA LYS A 107 11.80 7.71 -18.02
C LYS A 107 12.00 8.81 -19.07
N THR A 108 13.25 9.02 -19.45
CA THR A 108 13.73 9.97 -20.45
C THR A 108 14.78 9.27 -21.32
N VAL A 109 15.28 9.97 -22.33
CA VAL A 109 16.36 9.52 -23.20
C VAL A 109 17.57 10.42 -22.95
N GLY A 110 18.75 9.83 -22.78
CA GLY A 110 20.03 10.54 -22.67
C GLY A 110 20.49 11.09 -24.03
N GLU A 111 21.56 11.88 -24.02
CA GLU A 111 22.13 12.46 -25.25
C GLU A 111 22.63 11.39 -26.23
N ASP A 112 23.07 10.25 -25.72
CA ASP A 112 23.52 9.08 -26.47
C ASP A 112 22.38 8.16 -26.94
N GLY A 113 21.12 8.53 -26.69
CA GLY A 113 19.95 7.70 -27.00
C GLY A 113 19.66 6.61 -25.96
N SER A 114 20.47 6.48 -24.90
CA SER A 114 20.26 5.48 -23.86
C SER A 114 19.03 5.82 -22.98
N PRO A 115 18.30 4.81 -22.47
CA PRO A 115 17.18 5.06 -21.56
C PRO A 115 17.70 5.50 -20.18
N GLN A 116 17.18 6.62 -19.69
CA GLN A 116 17.55 7.24 -18.41
C GLN A 116 16.31 7.48 -17.56
N LEU A 117 16.48 7.66 -16.25
CA LEU A 117 15.47 8.08 -15.30
C LEU A 117 15.84 9.42 -14.72
N PHE A 118 15.01 10.43 -14.96
CA PHE A 118 15.12 11.76 -14.37
C PHE A 118 14.36 11.82 -13.05
N LEU A 119 15.00 12.31 -11.98
CA LEU A 119 14.32 12.60 -10.71
C LEU A 119 13.43 13.84 -10.87
N ALA A 120 12.13 13.62 -11.04
CA ALA A 120 11.17 14.68 -11.33
C ALA A 120 10.72 15.42 -10.06
N SER A 121 10.54 14.70 -8.96
CA SER A 121 10.18 15.27 -7.66
C SER A 121 10.67 14.37 -6.52
N SER A 122 10.94 14.97 -5.36
CA SER A 122 11.40 14.29 -4.16
C SER A 122 10.88 15.02 -2.92
N GLN A 123 10.50 14.27 -1.90
CA GLN A 123 10.06 14.79 -0.61
C GLN A 123 10.61 13.90 0.51
N ASN A 124 10.94 14.51 1.64
CA ASN A 124 11.35 13.80 2.85
C ASN A 124 10.80 14.51 4.09
N ASN A 125 10.46 13.75 5.15
CA ASN A 125 10.00 14.34 6.41
C ASN A 125 11.18 14.83 7.24
N SER A 126 12.22 14.01 7.35
CA SER A 126 13.34 14.20 8.28
C SER A 126 14.38 15.16 7.75
N LEU A 127 14.46 15.28 6.42
CA LEU A 127 15.41 16.12 5.71
C LEU A 127 14.69 17.25 4.96
N ALA A 128 15.26 18.45 5.03
CA ALA A 128 14.86 19.55 4.17
C ALA A 128 15.59 19.45 2.81
N ASN A 129 14.92 19.87 1.73
CA ASN A 129 15.50 20.05 0.39
C ASN A 129 16.29 18.83 -0.14
N THR A 130 15.62 17.68 -0.22
CA THR A 130 16.20 16.44 -0.81
C THR A 130 16.13 16.39 -2.33
N TYR A 131 15.57 17.41 -2.97
CA TYR A 131 15.48 17.47 -4.43
C TYR A 131 16.80 17.94 -5.03
N GLN A 132 17.37 17.12 -5.90
CA GLN A 132 18.44 17.50 -6.81
C GLN A 132 18.11 16.93 -8.18
N ALA A 133 18.18 17.76 -9.21
CA ALA A 133 17.94 17.32 -10.58
C ALA A 133 19.14 16.47 -11.04
N PHE A 134 18.94 15.16 -11.18
CA PHE A 134 19.91 14.26 -11.80
C PHE A 134 19.21 13.11 -12.51
N THR A 135 19.98 12.39 -13.31
CA THR A 135 19.53 11.21 -14.03
C THR A 135 20.29 9.97 -13.59
N VAL A 136 19.63 8.81 -13.64
CA VAL A 136 20.26 7.51 -13.49
C VAL A 136 19.94 6.61 -14.69
N PRO A 137 20.85 5.72 -15.11
CA PRO A 137 20.56 4.80 -16.20
C PRO A 137 19.41 3.84 -15.86
N VAL A 138 18.64 3.45 -16.89
CA VAL A 138 17.75 2.28 -16.79
C VAL A 138 18.59 1.02 -16.98
N ASP A 139 19.20 0.57 -15.89
CA ASP A 139 20.02 -0.65 -15.83
C ASP A 139 19.81 -1.39 -14.49
N GLU A 140 20.59 -2.44 -14.24
CA GLU A 140 20.46 -3.26 -13.02
C GLU A 140 21.26 -2.73 -11.81
N LYS A 141 21.90 -1.55 -11.91
CA LYS A 141 22.82 -1.06 -10.88
C LYS A 141 22.13 -0.28 -9.77
N THR A 142 21.01 0.39 -10.09
CA THR A 142 20.22 1.14 -9.12
C THR A 142 18.86 0.48 -8.91
N VAL A 143 18.28 0.64 -7.72
CA VAL A 143 16.96 0.03 -7.43
C VAL A 143 15.86 0.56 -8.36
N VAL A 144 15.87 1.87 -8.64
CA VAL A 144 14.91 2.49 -9.56
C VAL A 144 15.14 2.07 -11.01
N GLY A 145 16.40 2.00 -11.46
CA GLY A 145 16.77 1.49 -12.79
C GLY A 145 16.30 0.05 -12.94
N TYR A 146 16.63 -0.80 -11.97
CA TYR A 146 16.27 -2.22 -11.98
C TYR A 146 14.75 -2.42 -11.99
N THR A 147 14.01 -1.67 -11.17
CA THR A 147 12.54 -1.69 -11.15
C THR A 147 11.95 -1.39 -12.52
N VAL A 148 12.49 -0.39 -13.23
CA VAL A 148 12.03 -0.04 -14.58
C VAL A 148 12.46 -1.06 -15.62
N THR A 149 13.66 -1.63 -15.49
CA THR A 149 14.21 -2.67 -16.37
C THR A 149 13.36 -3.94 -16.30
N VAL A 150 13.06 -4.43 -15.10
CA VAL A 150 12.28 -5.67 -14.93
C VAL A 150 10.77 -5.44 -15.02
N GLY A 151 10.31 -4.21 -14.76
CA GLY A 151 8.89 -3.86 -14.73
C GLY A 151 8.11 -4.42 -13.53
N TRP A 152 8.80 -4.88 -12.48
CA TRP A 152 8.19 -5.41 -11.27
C TRP A 152 8.59 -4.62 -10.03
N SER A 153 7.65 -4.48 -9.10
CA SER A 153 7.86 -3.76 -7.84
C SER A 153 8.93 -4.42 -6.96
N GLN A 154 9.68 -3.60 -6.23
CA GLN A 154 10.77 -3.99 -5.36
C GLN A 154 10.48 -3.59 -3.93
N VAL A 155 10.42 -4.57 -3.03
CA VAL A 155 10.21 -4.36 -1.59
C VAL A 155 11.44 -4.86 -0.84
N TYR A 156 12.17 -3.95 -0.19
CA TYR A 156 13.35 -4.27 0.60
C TYR A 156 13.09 -3.93 2.07
N GLU A 157 13.35 -4.90 2.95
CA GLU A 157 13.35 -4.68 4.41
C GLU A 157 14.63 -3.97 4.86
N ASP A 158 15.76 -4.28 4.21
CA ASP A 158 17.04 -3.58 4.36
C ASP A 158 17.64 -3.27 2.98
N ALA A 159 17.73 -2.00 2.64
CA ALA A 159 18.26 -1.51 1.38
C ALA A 159 19.76 -1.81 1.21
N TYR A 160 20.50 -2.04 2.30
CA TYR A 160 21.92 -2.39 2.25
C TYR A 160 22.16 -3.88 2.08
N ASN A 161 21.15 -4.70 2.41
CA ASN A 161 21.15 -6.15 2.29
C ASN A 161 19.86 -6.61 1.58
N PRO A 162 19.69 -6.28 0.29
CA PRO A 162 18.49 -6.62 -0.47
C PRO A 162 18.41 -8.13 -0.72
N PRO A 163 17.25 -8.64 -1.20
CA PRO A 163 17.12 -10.02 -1.65
C PRO A 163 18.20 -10.40 -2.70
N PRO A 164 18.62 -11.68 -2.78
CA PRO A 164 19.65 -12.12 -3.72
C PRO A 164 19.37 -11.70 -5.17
N GLY A 165 20.42 -11.28 -5.88
CA GLY A 165 20.33 -10.85 -7.28
C GLY A 165 19.77 -9.46 -7.50
N LYS A 166 19.53 -8.67 -6.44
CA LYS A 166 18.98 -7.31 -6.54
C LYS A 166 20.02 -6.24 -6.16
N PRO A 167 19.96 -5.03 -6.74
CA PRO A 167 20.88 -3.95 -6.42
C PRO A 167 20.69 -3.41 -5.00
N ARG A 168 21.78 -2.94 -4.39
CA ARG A 168 21.71 -2.23 -3.11
C ARG A 168 21.21 -0.79 -3.32
N GLY A 169 20.46 -0.29 -2.35
CA GLY A 169 19.88 1.06 -2.37
C GLY A 169 20.46 1.98 -1.30
N GLY A 170 20.14 3.27 -1.39
CA GLY A 170 20.30 4.24 -0.30
C GLY A 170 21.70 4.79 -0.06
N LYS A 171 22.78 4.02 -0.29
CA LYS A 171 24.16 4.42 0.11
C LYS A 171 24.59 5.82 -0.32
N SER A 172 24.41 6.16 -1.59
CA SER A 172 24.81 7.47 -2.14
C SER A 172 24.02 8.61 -1.49
N PHE A 173 22.70 8.44 -1.39
CA PHE A 173 21.80 9.41 -0.73
C PHE A 173 22.13 9.57 0.76
N ASP A 174 22.35 8.45 1.47
CA ASP A 174 22.70 8.42 2.89
C ASP A 174 24.00 9.16 3.18
N GLN A 175 25.03 8.95 2.36
CA GLN A 175 26.32 9.65 2.47
C GLN A 175 26.19 11.15 2.20
N GLN A 176 25.38 11.52 1.20
CA GLN A 176 25.22 12.91 0.80
C GLN A 176 24.44 13.74 1.83
N PHE A 177 23.38 13.17 2.41
CA PHE A 177 22.43 13.91 3.26
C PHE A 177 22.56 13.57 4.76
N GLY A 178 23.51 12.74 5.15
CA GLY A 178 23.66 12.30 6.55
C GLY A 178 22.44 11.49 7.02
N TYR A 179 21.96 10.59 6.17
CA TYR A 179 20.72 9.84 6.36
C TYR A 179 21.00 8.33 6.47
N ARG A 180 19.96 7.54 6.79
CA ARG A 180 20.05 6.07 6.78
C ARG A 180 18.79 5.46 6.19
N THR A 181 18.91 4.93 4.98
CA THR A 181 17.85 4.25 4.22
C THR A 181 17.82 2.76 4.57
N LYS A 182 16.84 2.32 5.35
CA LYS A 182 16.64 0.92 5.76
C LYS A 182 15.57 0.25 4.89
N SER A 183 14.29 0.58 5.01
CA SER A 183 13.26 -0.04 4.17
C SER A 183 13.02 0.73 2.87
N MET A 184 12.63 0.03 1.81
CA MET A 184 12.41 0.63 0.48
C MET A 184 11.27 -0.07 -0.26
N LEU A 185 10.41 0.72 -0.89
CA LEU A 185 9.36 0.26 -1.80
C LEU A 185 9.49 1.03 -3.11
N THR A 186 9.84 0.35 -4.20
CA THR A 186 9.98 0.96 -5.53
C THR A 186 9.00 0.31 -6.50
N VAL A 187 8.15 1.11 -7.13
CA VAL A 187 7.02 0.64 -7.95
C VAL A 187 7.11 1.25 -9.34
N PRO A 188 7.03 0.45 -10.41
CA PRO A 188 7.04 0.96 -11.78
C PRO A 188 5.72 1.70 -12.08
N MET A 189 5.84 2.83 -12.77
CA MET A 189 4.69 3.58 -13.28
C MET A 189 4.38 3.13 -14.70
N ARG A 190 3.14 2.69 -14.96
CA ARG A 190 2.72 2.19 -16.27
C ARG A 190 1.65 3.08 -16.89
N ASN A 191 1.75 3.32 -18.19
CA ASN A 191 0.68 4.01 -18.92
C ASN A 191 -0.44 3.04 -19.35
N TYR A 192 -1.46 3.55 -20.05
CA TYR A 192 -2.60 2.74 -20.51
C TYR A 192 -2.23 1.66 -21.54
N ASN A 193 -1.08 1.77 -22.22
CA ASN A 193 -0.52 0.75 -23.09
C ASN A 193 0.29 -0.30 -22.32
N ASN A 194 0.24 -0.26 -20.99
CA ASN A 194 1.03 -1.10 -20.09
C ASN A 194 2.56 -0.87 -20.19
N GLU A 195 3.00 0.24 -20.78
CA GLU A 195 4.42 0.59 -20.93
C GLU A 195 4.95 1.26 -19.65
N VAL A 196 6.14 0.86 -19.18
CA VAL A 196 6.79 1.48 -18.02
C VAL A 196 7.35 2.85 -18.40
N VAL A 197 6.77 3.92 -17.83
CA VAL A 197 7.11 5.33 -18.11
C VAL A 197 7.95 5.99 -17.01
N GLY A 198 8.30 5.24 -15.96
CA GLY A 198 9.01 5.74 -14.79
C GLY A 198 8.84 4.82 -13.59
N ALA A 199 9.13 5.34 -12.39
CA ALA A 199 8.91 4.66 -11.13
C ALA A 199 8.64 5.66 -10.00
N VAL A 200 7.94 5.22 -8.96
CA VAL A 200 7.93 5.89 -7.67
C VAL A 200 8.74 5.08 -6.67
N GLN A 201 9.47 5.75 -5.78
CA GLN A 201 10.23 5.10 -4.72
C GLN A 201 9.92 5.74 -3.39
N LEU A 202 9.49 4.94 -2.44
CA LEU A 202 9.31 5.29 -1.04
C LEU A 202 10.44 4.67 -0.21
N ILE A 203 10.90 5.40 0.79
CA ILE A 203 11.96 4.96 1.70
C ILE A 203 11.54 5.15 3.15
N ASN A 204 11.97 4.22 3.99
CA ASN A 204 11.78 4.20 5.43
C ASN A 204 10.31 4.34 5.84
N ALA A 205 9.53 3.27 5.70
CA ALA A 205 8.23 3.18 6.38
C ALA A 205 8.43 3.28 7.90
N LYS A 206 7.65 4.13 8.56
CA LYS A 206 7.80 4.41 9.99
C LYS A 206 6.63 3.86 10.79
N ARG A 207 6.90 3.58 12.07
CA ARG A 207 5.83 3.28 13.04
C ARG A 207 4.81 4.41 13.17
N ARG A 208 5.26 5.66 13.05
CA ARG A 208 4.43 6.87 13.08
C ARG A 208 4.90 7.84 12.00
N PHE A 209 3.97 8.45 11.30
CA PHE A 209 4.27 9.34 10.17
C PHE A 209 5.02 10.60 10.59
N GLU A 210 4.76 11.12 11.79
CA GLU A 210 5.28 12.39 12.28
C GLU A 210 6.72 12.27 12.78
N THR A 211 7.17 11.07 13.16
CA THR A 211 8.53 10.83 13.67
C THR A 211 9.57 11.38 12.69
N LYS A 212 10.51 12.21 13.18
CA LYS A 212 11.70 12.61 12.43
C LYS A 212 12.80 11.58 12.67
N LEU A 213 13.34 11.05 11.59
CA LEU A 213 14.41 10.06 11.63
C LEU A 213 15.77 10.74 11.81
N THR A 214 16.58 10.11 12.64
CA THR A 214 18.02 10.32 12.74
C THR A 214 18.71 8.99 12.47
N VAL A 215 20.01 9.00 12.18
CA VAL A 215 20.76 7.75 11.97
C VAL A 215 20.59 6.78 13.16
N ASP A 216 20.53 7.31 14.38
CA ASP A 216 20.46 6.54 15.61
C ASP A 216 19.09 5.87 15.86
N ASN A 217 17.98 6.51 15.44
CA ASN A 217 16.64 5.99 15.71
C ASN A 217 16.07 5.11 14.57
N VAL A 218 16.72 5.07 13.41
CA VAL A 218 16.29 4.23 12.29
C VAL A 218 16.14 2.74 12.65
N PRO A 219 17.02 2.11 13.45
CA PRO A 219 16.84 0.70 13.83
C PRO A 219 15.52 0.42 14.54
N THR A 220 15.01 1.36 15.35
CA THR A 220 13.82 1.18 16.19
C THR A 220 12.53 1.73 15.57
N GLU A 221 12.62 2.83 14.81
CA GLU A 221 11.47 3.53 14.23
C GLU A 221 11.08 3.04 12.83
N VAL A 222 12.03 2.51 12.04
CA VAL A 222 11.79 2.06 10.67
C VAL A 222 11.38 0.59 10.62
N VAL A 223 10.27 0.35 9.92
CA VAL A 223 9.65 -0.96 9.68
C VAL A 223 9.65 -1.29 8.17
N SER A 224 9.37 -2.54 7.82
CA SER A 224 9.13 -2.96 6.44
C SER A 224 7.80 -2.39 5.91
N PHE A 225 7.74 -2.12 4.61
CA PHE A 225 6.46 -1.88 3.93
C PHE A 225 5.63 -3.16 3.94
N ARG A 226 4.32 -3.03 4.18
CA ARG A 226 3.39 -4.15 4.25
C ARG A 226 2.86 -4.51 2.85
N PRO A 227 2.32 -5.72 2.63
CA PRO A 227 1.70 -6.08 1.36
C PRO A 227 0.60 -5.11 0.91
N GLU A 228 -0.20 -4.59 1.86
CA GLU A 228 -1.27 -3.65 1.55
C GLU A 228 -0.72 -2.28 1.09
N ASP A 229 0.47 -1.90 1.58
CA ASP A 229 1.15 -0.68 1.13
C ASP A 229 1.60 -0.84 -0.34
N LEU A 230 2.10 -2.02 -0.72
CA LEU A 230 2.47 -2.32 -2.12
C LEU A 230 1.27 -2.20 -3.06
N GLU A 231 0.16 -2.89 -2.76
CA GLU A 231 -1.05 -2.86 -3.59
C GLU A 231 -1.60 -1.44 -3.77
N MET A 232 -1.62 -0.67 -2.68
CA MET A 232 -2.10 0.72 -2.70
C MET A 232 -1.19 1.63 -3.54
N ILE A 233 0.12 1.52 -3.39
CA ILE A 233 1.08 2.33 -4.15
C ILE A 233 1.07 1.94 -5.64
N GLU A 234 0.93 0.66 -5.98
CA GLU A 234 0.75 0.21 -7.37
C GLU A 234 -0.49 0.85 -8.02
N SER A 235 -1.61 0.88 -7.30
CA SER A 235 -2.83 1.54 -7.77
C SER A 235 -2.63 3.04 -8.02
N ILE A 236 -2.07 3.77 -7.06
CA ILE A 236 -1.84 5.22 -7.18
C ILE A 236 -0.80 5.51 -8.28
N ALA A 237 0.27 4.72 -8.40
CA ALA A 237 1.29 4.88 -9.44
C ALA A 237 0.70 4.74 -10.85
N SER A 238 -0.26 3.82 -11.02
CA SER A 238 -0.99 3.63 -12.28
C SER A 238 -1.86 4.86 -12.60
N GLN A 239 -2.60 5.38 -11.62
CA GLN A 239 -3.43 6.58 -11.78
C GLN A 239 -2.59 7.83 -12.08
N ALA A 240 -1.47 8.01 -11.37
CA ALA A 240 -0.52 9.10 -11.59
C ALA A 240 0.08 9.10 -13.00
N ALA A 241 0.40 7.91 -13.54
CA ALA A 241 0.94 7.78 -14.89
C ALA A 241 -0.07 8.19 -15.97
N VAL A 242 -1.36 7.92 -15.76
CA VAL A 242 -2.45 8.29 -16.66
C VAL A 242 -2.72 9.81 -16.61
N ALA A 243 -2.85 10.39 -15.40
CA ALA A 243 -3.15 11.82 -15.22
C ALA A 243 -2.16 12.74 -15.94
N ARG A 244 -0.89 12.33 -16.03
CA ARG A 244 0.18 13.07 -16.71
C ARG A 244 -0.06 13.31 -18.21
N ARG A 245 -0.85 12.48 -18.89
CA ARG A 245 -1.07 12.60 -20.34
C ARG A 245 -2.22 13.57 -20.69
N SER A 246 -3.20 13.73 -19.81
CA SER A 246 -4.33 14.65 -20.01
C SER A 246 -3.88 16.12 -20.10
N SER A 247 -2.86 16.50 -19.32
CA SER A 247 -2.27 17.85 -19.36
C SER A 247 -1.48 18.12 -20.64
N THR A 248 -0.86 17.10 -21.24
CA THR A 248 -0.12 17.25 -22.53
C THR A 248 -1.05 17.23 -23.75
N ALA A 249 -2.22 16.59 -23.66
CA ALA A 249 -3.20 16.56 -24.74
C ALA A 249 -4.00 17.88 -24.88
N SER A 250 -4.20 18.62 -23.80
CA SER A 250 -4.90 19.92 -23.83
C SER A 250 -4.10 21.04 -24.52
N CYS A 251 -2.80 20.87 -24.74
CA CYS A 251 -1.93 21.89 -25.34
C CYS A 251 -1.75 21.72 -26.87
N ARG A 252 -2.44 20.75 -27.50
CA ARG A 252 -2.41 20.55 -28.97
C ARG A 252 -3.69 21.00 -29.68
N ARG A 253 -4.58 21.72 -28.98
CA ARG A 253 -5.78 22.35 -29.57
C ARG A 253 -5.91 23.78 -29.04
N ALA A 254 -5.06 24.68 -29.53
CA ALA A 254 -5.27 26.12 -29.55
C ALA A 254 -4.51 26.68 -30.75
#